data_AF-A0A919WZN8-F1
#
_entry.id   AF-A0A919WZN8-F1
#
_cell.length_a   1.000
_cell.length_b   1.000
_cell.length_c   1.000
_cell.angle_alpha   90.00
_cell.angle_beta   90.00
_cell.angle_gamma   90.00
#
_symmetry.space_group_name_H-M   'P 1'
#
loop_
_entity.id
_entity.type
_entity.pdbx_description
1 polymer ?
#
loop_
_entity_poly.entity_id
_entity_poly.type
_entity_poly.pdbx_seq_one_letter_code
_entity_poly.pdbx_strand_id
1 'polypeptide(L)' 'MQLEQPSIENMEFMLQTLAEKLQVVNRAIMDVEDYNIEKYEDLKWMYDLVISKGHLSASETQAFINELAAIRK' A
#
# COMPACT_ATOMS: atom_id res chain seq x y z
N MET A 1 12.71 5.86 10.08
CA MET A 1 11.31 5.41 10.19
C MET A 1 11.31 3.99 10.75
N GLN A 2 10.40 3.66 11.67
CA GLN A 2 10.25 2.33 12.24
C GLN A 2 8.89 1.78 11.82
N LEU A 3 8.82 1.09 10.67
CA LEU A 3 7.56 0.55 10.13
C LEU A 3 6.98 -0.60 10.96
N GLU A 4 7.70 -1.08 11.97
CA GLU A 4 7.24 -2.07 12.95
C GLU A 4 6.31 -1.48 14.02
N GLN A 5 6.19 -0.15 14.09
CA GLN A 5 5.28 0.54 15.01
C GLN A 5 4.13 1.14 14.20
N PRO A 6 2.88 0.69 14.40
CA PRO A 6 1.72 1.26 13.70
C PRO A 6 1.59 2.77 13.98
N SER A 7 1.62 3.57 12.92
CA SER A 7 1.38 5.01 12.99
C SER A 7 0.78 5.51 11.67
N ILE A 8 0.07 6.64 11.72
CA ILE A 8 -0.50 7.27 10.53
C ILE A 8 0.61 7.70 9.56
N GLU A 9 1.71 8.25 10.09
CA GLU A 9 2.87 8.65 9.28
C GLU A 9 3.51 7.45 8.55
N ASN A 10 3.66 6.31 9.24
CA ASN A 10 4.18 5.10 8.61
C ASN A 10 3.21 4.52 7.59
N MET A 11 1.90 4.58 7.86
CA MET A 11 0.86 4.14 6.94
C MET A 11 0.86 4.99 5.66
N GLU A 12 0.89 6.31 5.80
CA GLU A 12 0.98 7.24 4.69
C GLU A 12 2.23 6.97 3.84
N PHE A 13 3.38 6.78 4.49
CA PHE A 13 4.62 6.43 3.79
C PHE A 13 4.51 5.13 2.97
N MET A 14 3.91 4.08 3.54
CA MET A 14 3.70 2.81 2.84
C MET A 14 2.77 3.00 1.64
N LEU A 15 1.67 3.73 1.81
CA LEU A 15 0.72 4.03 0.72
C LEU A 15 1.39 4.84 -0.40
N GLN A 16 2.15 5.88 -0.08
CA GLN A 16 2.87 6.67 -1.07
C GLN A 16 3.90 5.83 -1.83
N THR A 17 4.65 4.98 -1.12
CA THR A 17 5.63 4.09 -1.74
C THR A 17 4.96 3.06 -2.66
N LEU A 18 3.86 2.45 -2.20
CA LEU A 18 3.08 1.52 -3.01
C LEU A 18 2.53 2.20 -4.26
N ALA A 19 2.06 3.44 -4.15
CA ALA A 19 1.54 4.22 -5.26
C ALA A 19 2.58 4.44 -6.36
N GLU A 20 3.85 4.65 -5.97
CA GLU A 20 4.97 4.75 -6.91
C GLU A 20 5.34 3.41 -7.52
N LYS A 21 5.49 2.36 -6.70
CA LYS A 21 5.89 1.02 -7.15
C LYS A 21 4.88 0.37 -8.07
N LEU A 22 3.59 0.59 -7.80
CA LEU A 22 2.48 0.08 -8.59
C LEU A 22 2.07 1.05 -9.72
N GLN A 23 2.76 2.19 -9.87
CA GLN A 23 2.45 3.21 -10.89
C GLN A 23 0.96 3.59 -10.91
N VAL A 24 0.37 3.78 -9.72
CA VAL A 24 -1.06 4.05 -9.57
C VAL A 24 -1.41 5.38 -10.22
N VAL A 25 -2.31 5.34 -11.20
CA VAL A 25 -2.80 6.52 -11.92
C VAL A 25 -3.71 7.36 -11.02
N ASN A 26 -4.64 6.73 -10.32
CA ASN A 26 -5.54 7.42 -9.40
C ASN A 26 -4.96 7.46 -7.98
N ARG A 27 -4.18 8.50 -7.66
CA ARG A 27 -3.56 8.66 -6.34
C ARG A 27 -4.56 8.83 -5.19
N ALA A 28 -5.80 9.22 -5.47
CA ALA A 28 -6.83 9.36 -4.43
C ALA A 28 -7.14 8.04 -3.71
N ILE A 29 -6.90 6.87 -4.34
CA ILE A 29 -7.10 5.58 -3.68
C ILE A 29 -6.05 5.29 -2.60
N MET A 30 -4.98 6.11 -2.52
CA MET A 30 -3.85 5.94 -1.62
C MET A 30 -3.87 6.97 -0.48
N ASP A 31 -4.99 7.69 -0.31
CA ASP A 31 -5.17 8.65 0.77
C ASP A 31 -5.26 7.92 2.10
N VAL A 32 -4.38 8.25 3.04
CA VAL A 32 -4.33 7.62 4.37
C VAL A 32 -5.64 7.82 5.15
N GLU A 33 -6.39 8.89 4.87
CA GLU A 33 -7.70 9.12 5.50
C GLU A 33 -8.71 8.02 5.17
N ASP A 34 -8.55 7.33 4.04
CA ASP A 34 -9.37 6.21 3.59
C ASP A 34 -8.91 4.84 4.13
N TYR A 35 -7.86 4.79 4.94
CA TYR A 35 -7.36 3.54 5.57
C TYR A 35 -7.52 3.54 7.10
N ASN A 36 -7.91 2.39 7.65
CA ASN A 36 -8.00 2.20 9.10
C ASN A 36 -6.64 1.73 9.63
N ILE A 37 -6.12 2.36 10.68
CA ILE A 37 -4.87 1.92 11.33
C ILE A 37 -4.95 0.49 11.88
N GLU A 38 -6.15 -0.04 12.14
CA GLU A 38 -6.35 -1.46 12.49
C GLU A 38 -5.93 -2.41 11.36
N LYS A 39 -5.86 -1.91 10.12
CA LYS A 39 -5.40 -2.61 8.92
C LYS A 39 -3.92 -2.37 8.61
N TYR A 40 -3.17 -1.78 9.54
CA TYR A 40 -1.76 -1.47 9.36
C TYR A 40 -0.92 -2.72 9.02
N GLU A 41 -1.14 -3.82 9.74
CA GLU A 41 -0.40 -5.08 9.49
C GLU A 41 -0.72 -5.68 8.11
N ASP A 42 -1.99 -5.64 7.70
CA ASP A 42 -2.42 -6.10 6.37
C ASP A 42 -1.72 -5.27 5.27
N LEU A 43 -1.72 -3.93 5.42
CA LEU A 43 -1.03 -3.01 4.50
C LEU A 43 0.50 -3.23 4.49
N LYS A 44 1.10 -3.41 5.67
CA LYS A 44 2.55 -3.65 5.81
C LYS A 44 2.95 -4.95 5.11
N TRP A 45 2.17 -6.00 5.25
CA TRP A 45 2.41 -7.26 4.55
C TRP A 45 2.40 -7.09 3.03
N MET A 46 1.43 -6.33 2.49
CA MET A 46 1.36 -6.00 1.07
C MET A 46 2.57 -5.16 0.62
N TYR A 47 2.94 -4.16 1.42
CA TYR A 47 4.13 -3.33 1.20
C TYR A 47 5.39 -4.19 1.10
N ASP A 48 5.63 -5.06 2.08
CA ASP A 48 6.81 -5.92 2.13
C ASP A 48 6.85 -6.86 0.90
N LEU A 49 5.69 -7.38 0.48
CA LEU A 49 5.59 -8.22 -0.72
C LEU A 49 5.95 -7.45 -2.00
N VAL A 50 5.42 -6.24 -2.19
CA VAL A 50 5.71 -5.40 -3.37
C VAL A 50 7.18 -4.98 -3.40
N ILE A 51 7.76 -4.61 -2.26
CA ILE A 51 9.18 -4.24 -2.16
C ILE A 51 10.08 -5.44 -2.47
N SER A 52 9.72 -6.64 -1.99
CA SER A 52 10.52 -7.86 -2.22
C SER A 52 10.50 -8.34 -3.68
N LYS A 53 9.38 -8.17 -4.40
CA LYS A 53 9.22 -8.67 -5.77
C LYS A 53 10.03 -7.88 -6.81
N GLY A 54 10.39 -6.63 -6.53
CA GLY A 54 11.20 -5.79 -7.42
C GLY A 54 10.43 -5.30 -8.66
N HIS A 55 10.18 -6.19 -9.63
CA HIS A 55 9.42 -5.90 -10.85
C HIS A 55 8.12 -6.69 -10.89
N LEU A 56 7.01 -5.98 -11.07
CA LEU A 56 5.68 -6.56 -11.24
C LEU A 56 5.26 -6.46 -12.70
N SER A 57 4.66 -7.52 -13.22
CA SER A 57 3.96 -7.47 -14.50
C SER A 57 2.71 -6.59 -14.40
N ALA A 58 2.20 -6.10 -15.54
CA ALA A 58 0.99 -5.26 -15.55
C ALA A 58 -0.23 -5.96 -14.89
N SER A 59 -0.37 -7.27 -15.08
CA SER A 59 -1.44 -8.05 -14.44
C SER A 59 -1.25 -8.19 -12.94
N GLU A 60 -0.02 -8.38 -12.45
CA GLU A 60 0.26 -8.42 -11.01
C GLU A 60 0.02 -7.05 -10.38
N THR A 61 0.52 -5.98 -11.00
CA THR A 61 0.27 -4.61 -10.54
C THR A 61 -1.23 -4.34 -10.42
N GLN A 62 -2.02 -4.73 -11.42
CA GLN A 62 -3.47 -4.55 -11.36
C GLN A 62 -4.12 -5.38 -10.25
N ALA A 63 -3.67 -6.61 -10.02
CA ALA A 63 -4.16 -7.44 -8.93
C ALA A 63 -3.86 -6.81 -7.55
N PHE A 64 -2.63 -6.32 -7.35
CA PHE A 64 -2.25 -5.61 -6.12
C PHE A 64 -3.08 -4.34 -5.89
N ILE A 65 -3.33 -3.56 -6.93
CA ILE A 65 -4.17 -2.36 -6.84
C ILE A 65 -5.60 -2.74 -6.41
N ASN A 66 -6.15 -3.84 -6.95
CA ASN A 66 -7.48 -4.30 -6.58
C ASN A 66 -7.55 -4.78 -5.12
N GLU A 67 -6.51 -5.50 -4.64
CA GLU A 67 -6.41 -5.91 -3.24
C GLU A 67 -6.27 -4.70 -2.30
N LEU A 68 -5.44 -3.71 -2.66
CA LEU A 68 -5.30 -2.47 -1.89
C LEU A 68 -6.63 -1.70 -1.79
N ALA A 69 -7.37 -1.64 -2.90
CA ALA A 69 -8.68 -1.01 -2.91
C ALA A 69 -9.70 -1.75 -2.02
N ALA A 70 -9.55 -3.07 -1.85
CA ALA A 70 -10.45 -3.89 -1.04
C ALA A 70 -10.23 -3.74 0.48
N ILE A 71 -9.06 -3.26 0.92
CA ILE A 71 -8.76 -3.02 2.33
C ILE A 71 -9.07 -1.59 2.80
N ARG A 72 -9.54 -0.72 1.89
CA ARG A 72 -10.11 0.59 2.24
C ARG A 72 -11.36 0.39 3.10
N LYS A 73 -11.57 1.30 4.05
CA LYS A 73 -12.72 1.26 4.98
C LYS A 73 -14.03 1.66 4.32
#